data_AF-A0A2N7B6S9-F1
#
_entry.id   AF-A0A2N7B6S9-F1
#
_cell.length_a   1.000
_cell.length_b   1.000
_cell.length_c   1.000
_cell.angle_alpha   90.00
_cell.angle_beta   90.00
_cell.angle_gamma   90.00
#
_symmetry.space_group_name_H-M   'P 1'
#
loop_
_entity.id
_entity.type
_entity.pdbx_description
1 polymer ?
#
loop_
_entity_poly.entity_id
_entity_poly.type
_entity_poly.pdbx_seq_one_letter_code
_entity_poly.pdbx_strand_id
1 'polypeptide(L)'
;MMFVHQFGTVVCLFFFLLIQGLLLVHIINKFRHGQKVTVSTFLMLIFGFLVTWGLYHFLDMTDEAYLLPVIVIYALELLILLAYNALRRR
;
A
#
# COMPACT_ATOMS: atom_id res chain seq x y z
N MET A 1 -10.58 28.16 1.56
CA MET A 1 -9.35 27.39 1.90
C MET A 1 -9.66 25.92 2.20
N MET A 2 -10.76 25.59 2.87
CA MET A 2 -11.16 24.20 3.20
C MET A 2 -11.44 23.31 1.96
N PHE A 3 -12.09 23.84 0.93
CA PHE A 3 -12.45 23.08 -0.29
C PHE A 3 -11.23 22.55 -1.06
N VAL A 4 -10.19 23.37 -1.23
CA VAL A 4 -8.96 22.97 -1.94
C VAL A 4 -8.23 21.87 -1.18
N HIS A 5 -8.19 21.96 0.15
CA HIS A 5 -7.59 20.94 1.01
C HIS A 5 -8.36 19.61 0.95
N GLN A 6 -9.69 19.65 1.05
CA GLN A 6 -10.55 18.47 0.94
C GLN A 6 -10.46 17.81 -0.44
N PHE A 7 -10.51 18.61 -1.51
CA PHE A 7 -10.35 18.12 -2.88
C PHE A 7 -8.98 17.47 -3.09
N GLY A 8 -7.90 18.11 -2.62
CA GLY A 8 -6.55 17.55 -2.67
C GLY A 8 -6.44 16.22 -1.92
N THR A 9 -7.06 16.13 -0.74
CA THR A 9 -7.06 14.90 0.08
C THR A 9 -7.78 13.75 -0.63
N VAL A 10 -8.95 14.01 -1.22
CA VAL A 10 -9.72 13.00 -1.97
C VAL A 10 -8.95 12.50 -3.18
N VAL A 11 -8.32 13.41 -3.93
CA VAL A 11 -7.49 13.05 -5.10
C VAL A 11 -6.30 12.20 -4.66
N CYS A 12 -5.61 12.56 -3.58
CA CYS A 12 -4.52 11.77 -3.03
C CYS A 12 -4.99 10.37 -2.63
N LEU A 13 -6.08 10.26 -1.87
CA LEU A 13 -6.65 8.97 -1.45
C LEU A 13 -6.99 8.07 -2.66
N PHE A 14 -7.60 8.65 -3.71
CA PHE A 14 -7.92 7.92 -4.92
C PHE A 14 -6.66 7.34 -5.58
N PHE A 15 -5.60 8.14 -5.72
CA PHE A 15 -4.34 7.65 -6.29
C PHE A 15 -3.68 6.59 -5.40
N PHE A 16 -3.74 6.72 -4.07
CA PHE A 16 -3.24 5.67 -3.17
C PHE A 16 -3.97 4.35 -3.36
N LEU A 17 -5.31 4.37 -3.35
CA LEU A 17 -6.12 3.17 -3.55
C LEU A 17 -5.89 2.56 -4.94
N LEU A 18 -5.72 3.39 -5.97
CA LEU A 18 -5.42 2.93 -7.32
C LEU A 18 -4.05 2.23 -7.39
N ILE A 19 -3.00 2.86 -6.84
CA ILE A 19 -1.65 2.29 -6.81
C ILE A 19 -1.63 0.99 -6.00
N GLN A 20 -2.31 0.97 -4.86
CA GLN A 20 -2.45 -0.20 -4.01
C GLN A 20 -3.18 -1.34 -4.73
N GLY A 21 -4.32 -1.06 -5.37
CA GLY A 21 -5.07 -2.06 -6.15
C GLY A 21 -4.24 -2.65 -7.29
N LEU A 22 -3.48 -1.82 -8.01
CA LEU A 22 -2.58 -2.27 -9.07
C LEU A 22 -1.45 -3.16 -8.52
N LEU A 23 -0.88 -2.80 -7.36
CA LEU A 23 0.13 -3.61 -6.67
C LEU A 23 -0.43 -4.97 -6.25
N LEU A 24 -1.62 -5.00 -5.65
CA LEU A 24 -2.27 -6.23 -5.22
C LEU A 24 -2.57 -7.15 -6.42
N VAL A 25 -3.12 -6.61 -7.51
CA VAL A 25 -3.34 -7.37 -8.76
C VAL A 25 -2.03 -7.91 -9.32
N HIS A 26 -0.97 -7.09 -9.33
CA HIS A 26 0.35 -7.52 -9.79
C HIS A 26 0.92 -8.68 -8.97
N ILE A 27 0.82 -8.58 -7.64
CA ILE A 27 1.28 -9.61 -6.70
C ILE A 27 0.51 -10.91 -6.92
N ILE A 28 -0.82 -10.85 -6.96
CA ILE A 28 -1.69 -12.01 -7.20
C ILE A 28 -1.38 -12.65 -8.55
N ASN A 29 -1.19 -11.84 -9.60
CA ASN A 29 -0.90 -12.35 -10.93
C ASN A 29 0.45 -13.08 -10.98
N LYS A 30 1.48 -12.54 -10.34
CA LYS A 30 2.78 -13.22 -10.20
C LYS A 30 2.66 -14.51 -9.38
N PHE A 31 1.87 -14.49 -8.31
CA PHE A 31 1.58 -15.67 -7.51
C PHE A 31 0.91 -16.78 -8.33
N ARG A 32 -0.13 -16.43 -9.10
CA ARG A 32 -0.90 -17.36 -9.93
C ARG A 32 -0.03 -18.03 -11.00
N HIS A 33 0.91 -17.29 -11.58
CA HIS A 33 1.84 -17.80 -12.58
C HIS A 33 3.09 -18.47 -11.98
N GLY A 34 3.17 -18.59 -10.64
CA GLY A 34 4.34 -19.13 -9.96
C GLY A 34 5.62 -18.34 -10.27
N GLN A 35 5.53 -17.06 -10.63
CA GLN A 35 6.70 -16.24 -10.93
C GLN A 35 7.32 -15.72 -9.64
N LYS A 36 8.65 -15.57 -9.61
CA LYS A 36 9.34 -15.01 -8.44
C LYS A 36 8.93 -13.55 -8.27
N VAL A 37 8.61 -13.18 -7.03
CA VAL A 37 8.38 -11.78 -6.67
C VAL A 37 9.73 -11.06 -6.74
N THR A 38 9.76 -9.94 -7.46
CA THR A 38 10.98 -9.15 -7.69
C THR A 38 11.26 -8.27 -6.48
N VAL A 39 12.54 -8.02 -6.18
CA VAL A 39 12.95 -7.09 -5.10
C VAL A 39 12.31 -5.71 -5.28
N SER A 40 12.15 -5.26 -6.54
CA SER A 40 11.43 -4.03 -6.88
C SER A 40 10.00 -4.00 -6.34
N THR A 41 9.28 -5.14 -6.33
CA THR A 41 7.91 -5.23 -5.81
C THR A 41 7.87 -5.05 -4.29
N PHE A 42 8.87 -5.61 -3.58
CA PHE A 42 9.03 -5.36 -2.14
C PHE A 42 9.33 -3.89 -1.85
N LEU A 43 10.26 -3.29 -2.60
CA LEU A 43 10.60 -1.87 -2.44
C LEU A 43 9.41 -0.97 -2.71
N MET A 44 8.61 -1.23 -3.74
CA MET A 44 7.39 -0.48 -4.04
C MET A 44 6.36 -0.56 -2.91
N LEU A 45 6.14 -1.74 -2.33
CA LEU A 45 5.24 -1.92 -1.18
C LEU A 45 5.73 -1.18 0.06
N ILE A 46 7.03 -1.27 0.37
CA ILE A 46 7.63 -0.56 1.50
C ILE A 46 7.50 0.95 1.30
N PHE A 47 7.78 1.43 0.09
CA PHE A 47 7.67 2.86 -0.24
C PHE A 47 6.21 3.33 -0.14
N GLY A 48 5.26 2.54 -0.65
CA GLY A 48 3.82 2.80 -0.50
C GLY A 48 3.41 2.91 0.96
N PHE A 49 3.79 1.92 1.78
CA PHE A 49 3.53 1.92 3.22
C PHE A 49 4.12 3.16 3.92
N LEU A 50 5.39 3.49 3.67
CA LEU A 50 6.05 4.65 4.29
C LEU A 50 5.40 5.97 3.89
N VAL A 51 5.01 6.12 2.62
CA VAL A 51 4.35 7.31 2.13
C VAL A 51 2.96 7.45 2.76
N THR A 52 2.17 6.38 2.82
CA THR A 52 0.84 6.40 3.46
C THR A 52 0.94 6.66 4.96
N TRP A 53 1.93 6.06 5.65
CA TRP A 53 2.22 6.32 7.06
C TRP A 53 2.64 7.77 7.30
N GLY A 54 3.52 8.32 6.45
CA GLY A 54 3.95 9.71 6.52
C GLY A 54 2.80 10.69 6.31
N LEU A 55 1.90 10.40 5.35
CA LEU A 55 0.69 11.19 5.12
C LEU A 55 -0.28 11.15 6.28
N TYR A 56 -0.45 9.99 6.92
CA TYR A 56 -1.30 9.85 8.11
C TYR A 56 -0.85 10.79 9.24
N HIS A 57 0.46 10.86 9.50
CA HIS A 57 1.01 11.78 10.50
C HIS A 57 1.07 13.24 10.03
N PHE A 58 1.35 13.50 8.76
CA PHE A 58 1.50 14.87 8.25
C PHE A 58 0.16 15.61 8.17
N LEU A 59 -0.91 14.91 7.80
CA LEU A 59 -2.24 15.51 7.71
C LEU A 59 -2.93 15.67 9.08
N ASP A 60 -2.26 15.24 10.17
CA ASP A 60 -2.80 15.18 11.52
C ASP A 60 -4.20 14.52 11.55
N MET A 61 -4.41 13.55 10.65
CA MET A 61 -5.67 12.81 10.52
C MET A 61 -5.74 11.69 11.56
N THR A 62 -5.12 11.92 12.71
CA THR A 62 -5.07 11.03 13.86
C THR A 62 -6.48 10.71 14.37
N ASP A 63 -7.39 11.68 14.27
CA ASP A 63 -8.81 11.56 14.62
C ASP A 63 -9.68 10.96 13.50
N GLU A 64 -9.23 11.01 12.25
CA GLU A 64 -10.03 10.58 11.10
C GLU A 64 -9.57 9.23 10.54
N ALA A 65 -10.32 8.19 10.90
CA ALA A 65 -9.92 6.78 10.79
C ALA A 65 -9.79 6.20 9.36
N TYR A 66 -9.89 6.99 8.29
CA TYR A 66 -9.97 6.46 6.92
C TYR A 66 -8.62 6.08 6.29
N LEU A 67 -7.50 6.62 6.77
CA LEU A 67 -6.15 6.23 6.30
C LEU A 67 -5.62 4.98 7.01
N LEU A 68 -6.13 4.69 8.22
CA LEU A 68 -5.69 3.58 9.04
C LEU A 68 -5.96 2.19 8.40
N PRO A 69 -7.14 1.92 7.79
CA PRO A 69 -7.37 0.70 7.02
C PRO A 69 -6.38 0.51 5.87
N VAL A 70 -6.02 1.59 5.17
CA VAL A 70 -5.10 1.55 4.03
C VAL A 70 -3.71 1.10 4.49
N ILE A 71 -3.23 1.65 5.62
CA ILE A 71 -1.96 1.27 6.26
C ILE A 71 -1.98 -0.22 6.65
N VAL A 72 -3.08 -0.68 7.27
CA VAL A 72 -3.22 -2.08 7.71
C VAL A 72 -3.18 -3.03 6.51
N ILE A 73 -3.83 -2.69 5.39
CA ILE A 73 -3.80 -3.51 4.18
C ILE A 73 -2.39 -3.57 3.60
N TYR A 74 -1.67 -2.44 3.52
CA TYR A 74 -0.27 -2.44 3.08
C TYR A 74 0.62 -3.35 3.96
N ALA A 75 0.44 -3.30 5.29
CA ALA A 75 1.17 -4.17 6.21
C ALA A 75 0.85 -5.66 5.97
N LEU A 76 -0.43 -5.99 5.76
CA LEU A 76 -0.87 -7.36 5.45
C LEU A 76 -0.30 -7.85 4.11
N GLU A 77 -0.33 -7.02 3.06
CA GLU A 77 0.28 -7.36 1.76
C GLU A 77 1.77 -7.67 1.90
N LEU A 78 2.49 -6.88 2.71
CA LEU A 78 3.92 -7.07 2.99
C LEU A 78 4.18 -8.40 3.72
N LEU A 79 3.35 -8.73 4.71
CA LEU A 79 3.43 -9.99 5.45
C LEU A 79 3.13 -11.20 4.55
N ILE A 80 2.12 -11.12 3.69
CA ILE A 80 1.79 -12.17 2.72
C ILE A 80 2.97 -12.39 1.76
N LEU A 81 3.57 -11.30 1.26
CA LEU A 81 4.73 -11.37 0.38
C LEU A 81 5.94 -12.03 1.06
N LEU A 82 6.20 -11.64 2.31
CA LEU A 82 7.28 -12.19 3.15
C LEU A 82 7.06 -13.70 3.39
N ALA A 83 5.85 -14.07 3.79
CA ALA A 83 5.48 -15.47 4.04
C ALA A 83 5.65 -16.32 2.77
N TYR A 84 5.21 -15.81 1.61
CA TYR A 84 5.40 -16.50 0.33
C TYR A 84 6.86 -16.71 -0.02
N ASN A 85 7.68 -15.65 0.11
CA ASN A 85 9.09 -15.72 -0.22
C ASN A 85 9.85 -16.66 0.73
N ALA A 86 9.44 -16.72 2.01
CA ALA A 86 9.97 -17.68 2.98
C ALA A 86 9.58 -19.12 2.65
N LEU A 87 8.31 -19.37 2.28
CA LEU A 87 7.80 -20.68 1.88
C LEU A 87 8.50 -21.22 0.63
N ARG A 88 8.76 -20.35 -0.36
CA ARG A 88 9.40 -20.73 -1.62
C ARG A 88 10.92 -20.91 -1.55
N ARG A 89 11.55 -20.54 -0.43
CA ARG A 89 12.98 -20.81 -0.17
C ARG A 89 13.24 -22.24 0.33
N ARG A 90 12.20 -23.01 0.66
CA ARG A 90 12.27 -24.47 0.86
C ARG A 90 11.93 -25.18 -0.44
#